data_AF-A0A656K471-F1
#
_entry.id   AF-A0A656K471-F1
#
_cell.length_a   1.000
_cell.length_b   1.000
_cell.length_c   1.000
_cell.angle_alpha   90.00
_cell.angle_beta   90.00
_cell.angle_gamma   90.00
#
_symmetry.space_group_name_H-M   'P 1'
#
loop_
_entity.id
_entity.type
_entity.pdbx_description
1 polymer ?
#
loop_
_entity_poly.entity_id
_entity_poly.type
_entity_poly.pdbx_seq_one_letter_code
_entity_poly.pdbx_strand_id
1 'polypeptide(L)'
;MDDTRVLCRYRYDALDRVAVVDIEAQEAVSRFYQKSRLTVEIQGAVRRRVFHADDRLLAEYEADGAGDRVDLLVTDLQSSVLQAVGSQGRQPLAYSP
;
A
#
# COMPACT_ATOMS: atom_id res chain seq x y z
N MET A 1 -6.69 -31.71 19.36
CA MET A 1 -5.95 -30.46 19.50
C MET A 1 -6.21 -29.69 18.24
N ASP A 2 -6.87 -28.55 18.34
CA ASP A 2 -7.23 -27.73 17.18
C ASP A 2 -5.97 -27.02 16.69
N ASP A 3 -5.48 -27.38 15.51
CA ASP A 3 -4.26 -26.84 14.92
C ASP A 3 -4.60 -25.45 14.37
N THR A 4 -4.36 -24.40 15.17
CA THR A 4 -4.65 -23.03 14.75
C THR A 4 -3.64 -22.61 13.69
N ARG A 5 -4.01 -22.76 12.42
CA ARG A 5 -3.20 -22.33 11.28
C ARG A 5 -3.13 -20.81 11.22
N VAL A 6 -1.92 -20.26 11.37
CA VAL A 6 -1.67 -18.82 11.24
C VAL A 6 -1.53 -18.46 9.76
N LEU A 7 -2.48 -17.68 9.24
CA LEU A 7 -2.49 -17.24 7.84
C LEU A 7 -1.69 -15.95 7.60
N CYS A 8 -1.57 -15.11 8.63
CA CYS A 8 -0.86 -13.84 8.55
C CYS A 8 -0.37 -13.43 9.94
N ARG A 9 0.86 -12.90 10.02
CA ARG A 9 1.43 -12.31 11.23
C ARG A 9 1.79 -10.85 10.99
N TYR A 10 1.32 -9.99 11.88
CA TYR A 10 1.63 -8.56 11.87
C TYR A 10 2.72 -8.26 12.89
N ARG A 11 3.71 -7.46 12.50
CA ARG A 11 4.74 -6.94 13.42
C ARG A 11 4.65 -5.43 13.45
N TYR A 12 4.78 -4.86 14.63
CA TYR A 12 4.61 -3.44 14.87
C TYR A 12 5.96 -2.78 15.17
N ASP A 13 6.12 -1.52 14.75
CA ASP A 13 7.24 -0.68 15.19
C ASP A 13 6.99 -0.08 16.59
N ALA A 14 7.97 0.67 17.10
CA ALA A 14 7.89 1.31 18.42
C ALA A 14 6.81 2.42 18.52
N LEU A 15 6.20 2.82 17.40
CA LEU A 15 5.12 3.80 17.34
C LEU A 15 3.75 3.12 17.14
N ASP A 16 3.67 1.81 17.38
CA ASP A 16 2.45 1.00 17.25
C ASP A 16 1.87 0.99 15.83
N ARG A 17 2.75 0.97 14.81
CA ARG A 17 2.35 0.88 13.40
C ARG A 17 2.81 -0.43 12.80
N VAL A 18 1.99 -1.03 11.94
CA VAL A 18 2.33 -2.28 11.24
C VAL A 18 3.56 -2.08 10.36
N ALA A 19 4.72 -2.57 10.79
CA ALA A 19 5.97 -2.46 10.06
C ALA A 19 6.18 -3.64 9.11
N VAL A 20 5.66 -4.83 9.46
CA VAL A 20 5.79 -6.04 8.63
C VAL A 20 4.47 -6.81 8.61
N VAL A 21 4.06 -7.24 7.43
CA VAL A 21 2.96 -8.20 7.20
C VAL A 21 3.56 -9.47 6.63
N ASP A 22 3.50 -10.55 7.40
CA ASP A 22 4.08 -11.86 7.08
C ASP A 22 2.93 -12.81 6.71
N ILE A 23 2.65 -12.91 5.41
CA ILE A 23 1.51 -13.66 4.86
C ILE A 23 1.99 -15.06 4.49
N GLU A 24 1.21 -16.08 4.86
CA GLU A 24 1.53 -17.46 4.51
C GLU A 24 1.72 -17.63 2.99
N ALA A 25 2.81 -18.31 2.60
CA ALA A 25 3.17 -18.60 1.22
C ALA A 25 3.42 -17.36 0.32
N GLN A 26 3.63 -16.18 0.90
CA GLN A 26 4.05 -14.98 0.17
C GLN A 26 5.29 -14.35 0.82
N GLU A 27 5.99 -13.51 0.06
CA GLU A 27 7.05 -12.69 0.64
C GLU A 27 6.47 -11.66 1.60
N ALA A 28 7.17 -11.42 2.71
CA ALA A 28 6.74 -10.47 3.72
C ALA A 28 6.72 -9.04 3.15
N VAL A 29 5.67 -8.29 3.50
CA VAL A 29 5.53 -6.89 3.13
C VAL A 29 6.14 -6.03 4.22
N SER A 30 7.18 -5.25 3.88
CA SER A 30 7.75 -4.24 4.78
C SER A 30 7.13 -2.88 4.49
N ARG A 31 6.70 -2.18 5.54
CA ARG A 31 6.03 -0.88 5.47
C ARG A 31 6.87 0.22 6.12
N PHE A 32 6.98 1.36 5.45
CA PHE A 32 7.72 2.52 5.95
C PHE A 32 6.84 3.76 5.97
N TYR A 33 6.96 4.52 7.04
CA TYR A 33 6.06 5.62 7.36
C TYR A 33 6.80 6.94 7.46
N GLN A 34 6.26 7.99 6.84
CA GLN A 34 6.68 9.37 7.05
C GLN A 34 5.55 10.13 7.75
N LYS A 35 5.84 10.74 8.91
CA LYS A 35 4.85 11.48 9.72
C LYS A 35 3.54 10.69 9.94
N SER A 36 3.67 9.40 10.24
CA SER A 36 2.55 8.45 10.45
C SER A 36 1.71 8.11 9.20
N ARG A 37 2.14 8.54 8.00
CA ARG A 37 1.54 8.15 6.72
C ARG A 37 2.39 7.07 6.06
N LEU A 38 1.76 6.04 5.50
CA LEU A 38 2.45 5.02 4.72
C LEU A 38 3.04 5.65 3.46
N THR A 39 4.33 5.45 3.21
CA THR A 39 5.02 6.07 2.07
C THR A 39 5.67 5.04 1.17
N VAL A 40 6.12 3.92 1.72
CA VAL A 40 6.78 2.85 0.95
C VAL A 40 6.29 1.50 1.44
N GLU A 41 6.00 0.61 0.49
CA GLU A 41 5.87 -0.82 0.73
C GLU A 41 6.88 -1.59 -0.13
N ILE A 42 7.47 -2.64 0.43
CA ILE A 42 8.39 -3.53 -0.27
C ILE A 42 7.92 -4.97 -0.04
N GLN A 43 7.72 -5.71 -1.12
CA GLN A 43 7.39 -7.13 -1.12
C GLN A 43 8.25 -7.82 -2.17
N GLY A 44 9.35 -8.44 -1.72
CA GLY A 44 10.38 -8.99 -2.62
C GLY A 44 10.96 -7.94 -3.56
N ALA A 45 10.83 -8.20 -4.87
CA ALA A 45 11.24 -7.27 -5.93
C ALA A 45 10.25 -6.12 -6.13
N VAL A 46 9.00 -6.26 -5.66
CA VAL A 46 7.97 -5.24 -5.82
C VAL A 46 8.16 -4.14 -4.80
N ARG A 47 8.24 -2.89 -5.29
CA ARG A 47 8.35 -1.68 -4.49
C ARG A 47 7.23 -0.72 -4.86
N ARG A 48 6.38 -0.42 -3.88
CA ARG A 48 5.33 0.59 -4.00
C ARG A 48 5.72 1.85 -3.24
N ARG A 49 5.40 3.00 -3.80
CA ARG A 49 5.61 4.31 -3.19
C ARG A 49 4.34 5.13 -3.33
N VAL A 50 3.96 5.76 -2.23
CA VAL A 50 2.76 6.58 -2.15
C VAL A 50 3.16 8.02 -1.94
N PHE A 51 2.69 8.91 -2.81
CA PHE A 51 3.02 10.33 -2.78
C PHE A 51 1.88 11.14 -2.18
N HIS A 52 2.24 11.97 -1.20
CA HIS A 52 1.33 12.89 -0.53
C HIS A 52 1.80 14.33 -0.70
N ALA A 53 0.85 15.25 -0.84
CA ALA A 53 1.07 16.68 -0.61
C ALA A 53 0.12 17.13 0.51
N ASP A 54 0.68 17.68 1.58
CA ASP A 54 -0.02 17.94 2.83
C ASP A 54 -0.77 16.67 3.31
N ASP A 55 -2.10 16.74 3.34
CA ASP A 55 -2.96 15.62 3.74
C ASP A 55 -3.62 14.92 2.56
N ARG A 56 -3.24 15.25 1.32
CA ARG A 56 -3.83 14.69 0.10
C ARG A 56 -2.94 13.64 -0.53
N LEU A 57 -3.51 12.46 -0.74
CA LEU A 57 -2.93 11.39 -1.55
C LEU A 57 -3.02 11.77 -3.03
N LEU A 58 -1.87 11.76 -3.72
CA LEU A 58 -1.75 12.26 -5.09
C LEU A 58 -1.45 11.18 -6.12
N ALA A 59 -0.55 10.25 -5.79
CA ALA A 59 -0.06 9.28 -6.75
C ALA A 59 0.47 8.01 -6.07
N GLU A 60 0.48 6.93 -6.82
CA GLU A 60 1.19 5.70 -6.53
C GLU A 60 2.24 5.45 -7.61
N TYR A 61 3.41 4.97 -7.20
CA TYR A 61 4.42 4.39 -8.08
C TYR A 61 4.66 2.95 -7.67
N GLU A 62 4.69 2.05 -8.64
CA GLU A 62 5.05 0.65 -8.47
C GLU A 62 6.21 0.30 -9.40
N ALA A 63 7.20 -0.43 -8.88
CA ALA A 63 8.26 -1.06 -9.66
C ALA A 63 8.39 -2.51 -9.23
N ASP A 64 8.43 -3.44 -10.18
CA ASP A 64 8.49 -4.89 -9.92
C ASP A 64 9.72 -5.57 -10.53
N GLY A 65 10.68 -4.77 -11.02
CA GLY A 65 11.89 -5.24 -11.70
C GLY A 65 11.69 -5.58 -13.18
N ALA A 66 10.44 -5.72 -13.64
CA ALA A 66 10.10 -5.87 -15.06
C ALA A 66 9.67 -4.54 -15.70
N GLY A 67 9.07 -3.65 -14.90
CA GLY A 67 8.76 -2.29 -15.32
C GLY A 67 8.30 -1.41 -14.18
N ASP A 68 8.10 -0.14 -14.51
CA ASP A 68 7.64 0.89 -13.60
C ASP A 68 6.27 1.39 -14.05
N ARG A 69 5.35 1.59 -13.10
CA ARG A 69 4.06 2.25 -13.33
C ARG A 69 3.87 3.40 -12.36
N VAL A 70 3.24 4.46 -12.86
CA VAL A 70 2.77 5.59 -12.06
C VAL A 70 1.28 5.77 -12.33
N ASP A 71 0.51 5.84 -11.25
CA ASP A 71 -0.92 6.12 -11.29
C ASP A 71 -1.19 7.42 -10.50
N LEU A 72 -1.87 8.38 -11.14
CA LEU A 72 -2.40 9.56 -10.48
C LEU A 72 -3.74 9.21 -9.81
N LEU A 73 -3.92 9.66 -8.59
CA LEU A 73 -5.06 9.27 -7.74
C LEU A 73 -6.01 10.45 -7.57
N VAL A 74 -7.28 10.22 -7.85
CA VAL A 74 -8.38 11.12 -7.50
C VAL A 74 -8.96 10.64 -6.18
N THR A 75 -9.00 11.51 -5.19
CA THR A 75 -9.43 11.18 -3.83
C THR A 75 -10.60 12.03 -3.35
N ASP A 76 -11.42 11.48 -2.46
CA ASP A 76 -12.46 12.23 -1.75
C ASP A 76 -11.90 13.01 -0.55
N LEU A 77 -12.78 13.68 0.22
CA LEU A 77 -12.38 14.44 1.41
C LEU A 77 -11.84 13.55 2.55
N GLN A 78 -12.12 12.25 2.53
CA GLN A 78 -11.63 11.27 3.50
C GLN A 78 -10.34 10.58 3.01
N SER A 79 -9.78 11.04 1.89
CA SER A 79 -8.62 10.44 1.21
C SER A 79 -8.88 9.05 0.61
N SER A 80 -10.14 8.65 0.43
CA SER A 80 -10.49 7.43 -0.30
C SER A 80 -10.20 7.63 -1.79
N VAL A 81 -9.54 6.67 -2.45
CA VAL A 81 -9.24 6.75 -3.88
C VAL A 81 -10.47 6.42 -4.71
N LEU A 82 -11.05 7.40 -5.39
CA LEU A 82 -12.21 7.21 -6.27
C LEU A 82 -11.81 6.80 -7.69
N GLN A 83 -10.60 7.15 -8.11
CA GLN A 83 -10.10 6.83 -9.44
C GLN A 83 -8.57 6.80 -9.47
N ALA A 84 -8.01 5.82 -10.15
CA ALA A 84 -6.59 5.79 -10.53
C ALA A 84 -6.45 6.03 -12.04
N VAL A 85 -5.47 6.83 -12.45
CA VAL A 85 -5.22 7.19 -13.85
C VAL A 85 -3.73 7.02 -14.16
N GLY A 86 -3.41 6.06 -15.01
CA GLY A 86 -2.02 5.79 -15.40
C GLY A 86 -1.90 5.19 -16.79
N SER A 87 -0.78 4.51 -17.03
CA SER A 87 -0.45 3.94 -18.35
C SER A 87 -1.43 2.86 -18.81
N GLN A 88 -2.14 2.22 -17.87
CA GLN A 88 -3.16 1.20 -18.14
C GLN A 88 -4.58 1.78 -18.29
N GLY A 89 -4.71 3.11 -18.31
CA GLY A 89 -5.99 3.81 -18.44
C GLY A 89 -6.57 4.27 -17.10
N ARG A 90 -7.90 4.46 -17.08
CA ARG A 90 -8.65 4.93 -15.91
C ARG A 90 -9.30 3.76 -15.19
N GLN A 91 -9.02 3.61 -13.91
CA GLN A 91 -9.58 2.58 -13.05
C GLN A 91 -10.48 3.26 -12.00
N PRO A 92 -11.82 3.17 -12.11
CA PRO A 92 -12.73 3.70 -11.11
C PRO A 92 -12.82 2.77 -9.90
N LEU A 93 -12.93 3.35 -8.71
CA LEU A 93 -13.15 2.64 -7.45
C LEU A 93 -14.38 3.25 -6.77
N ALA A 94 -15.22 2.39 -6.18
CA ALA A 94 -16.42 2.81 -5.47
C ALA A 94 -16.43 2.19 -4.08
N TYR A 95 -16.75 3.01 -3.08
CA TYR A 95 -16.90 2.59 -1.69
C TYR A 95 -18.32 2.85 -1.23
N SER A 96 -18.82 1.98 -0.34
CA SER A 96 -20.06 2.25 0.38
C SER A 96 -19.85 3.40 1.38
N PRO A 97 -20.87 4.25 1.62
CA PRO A 97 -20.80 5.30 2.64
C PRO A 97 -20.59 4.77 4.06
#